data_AF-A0A1M6RKN6-F1
#
_entry.id   AF-A0A1M6RKN6-F1
#
_cell.length_a   1.000
_cell.length_b   1.000
_cell.length_c   1.000
_cell.angle_alpha   90.00
_cell.angle_beta   90.00
_cell.angle_gamma   90.00
#
_symmetry.space_group_name_H-M   'P 1'
#
loop_
_entity.id
_entity.type
_entity.pdbx_description
1 polymer ?
#
loop_
_entity_poly.entity_id
_entity_poly.type
_entity_poly.pdbx_seq_one_letter_code
_entity_poly.pdbx_strand_id
1 'polypeptide(L)'
;MRRPSRTAVVVGSLTLTGVLVGGTAYATSAGTAEPDTYFACVNDLTGAMRLIAPDLGQTCDERVGATHETLISWSRGPGPAGPPGPAGPRGPRGHSGDSIDDIGDLAGMSCTSGRERGTVVLRIAPPEQGSGISLICKTRSTIDWRTVAPTTPAPAPTPTPAPTTVPRSSSPAEPGFGSPGTSAPPHVPDLPPQPGSTQPTSPGPLPFGL
;
A
#
# COMPACT_ATOMS: atom_id res chain seq x y z
N MET A 1 20.52 -78.13 8.21
CA MET A 1 21.94 -77.83 8.54
C MET A 1 21.97 -76.52 9.31
N ARG A 2 22.19 -76.58 10.63
CA ARG A 2 22.33 -75.41 11.52
C ARG A 2 23.83 -75.18 11.74
N ARG A 3 24.35 -73.97 11.46
CA ARG A 3 25.68 -73.56 11.92
C ARG A 3 25.52 -72.69 13.19
N PRO A 4 25.98 -73.16 14.36
CA PRO A 4 25.99 -72.37 15.58
C PRO A 4 27.27 -71.52 15.71
N SER A 5 27.09 -70.30 16.22
CA SER A 5 27.85 -69.63 17.28
C SER A 5 29.39 -69.61 17.27
N ARG A 6 29.95 -68.40 17.28
CA ARG A 6 31.17 -68.03 18.04
C ARG A 6 31.01 -66.61 18.61
N THR A 7 30.74 -66.51 19.91
CA THR A 7 31.61 -65.90 20.96
C THR A 7 31.96 -64.44 20.73
N ALA A 8 31.36 -63.48 21.46
CA ALA A 8 31.59 -63.13 22.87
C ALA A 8 32.89 -62.34 23.11
N VAL A 9 32.85 -61.44 24.11
CA VAL A 9 33.97 -60.72 24.75
C VAL A 9 34.36 -59.45 23.96
N VAL A 10 34.36 -58.21 24.47
CA VAL A 10 34.77 -57.69 25.78
C VAL A 10 33.95 -56.44 26.14
N VAL A 11 33.29 -56.50 27.30
CA VAL A 11 32.95 -55.35 28.13
C VAL A 11 34.22 -54.96 28.88
N GLY A 12 34.60 -53.68 28.85
CA GLY A 12 35.52 -53.10 29.82
C GLY A 12 36.73 -52.39 29.24
N SER A 13 36.69 -51.05 29.23
CA SER A 13 37.81 -50.20 29.62
C SER A 13 37.35 -48.75 29.68
N LEU A 14 36.76 -48.40 30.82
CA LEU A 14 36.56 -47.05 31.30
C LEU A 14 37.94 -46.49 31.71
N THR A 15 38.73 -45.97 30.77
CA THR A 15 39.94 -45.19 31.09
C THR A 15 39.66 -43.72 30.91
N LEU A 16 39.17 -43.16 32.01
CA LEU A 16 39.06 -41.75 32.32
C LEU A 16 40.46 -41.19 32.65
N THR A 17 41.26 -40.88 31.63
CA THR A 17 42.51 -40.11 31.77
C THR A 17 42.69 -39.36 30.45
N GLY A 18 42.38 -38.08 30.33
CA GLY A 18 42.96 -37.01 31.12
C GLY A 18 44.12 -36.37 30.35
N VAL A 19 43.85 -35.81 29.17
CA VAL A 19 44.68 -34.76 28.56
C VAL A 19 43.75 -33.76 27.88
N LEU A 20 43.34 -32.76 28.65
CA LEU A 20 42.87 -31.47 28.17
C LEU A 20 44.06 -30.75 27.50
N VAL A 21 44.49 -31.23 26.33
CA VAL A 21 45.18 -30.35 25.39
C VAL A 21 44.04 -29.58 24.75
N GLY A 22 43.80 -28.38 25.29
CA GLY A 22 43.03 -27.35 24.63
C GLY A 22 43.73 -27.00 23.32
N GLY A 23 43.54 -27.86 22.31
CA GLY A 23 43.71 -27.48 20.94
C GLY A 23 42.62 -26.45 20.70
N THR A 24 42.96 -25.18 20.85
CA THR A 24 42.27 -24.12 20.14
C THR A 24 42.41 -24.50 18.67
N ALA A 25 41.44 -25.26 18.15
CA ALA A 25 41.13 -25.28 16.74
C ALA A 25 40.69 -23.85 16.45
N TYR A 26 41.67 -22.96 16.25
CA TYR A 26 41.47 -21.82 15.40
C TYR A 26 41.07 -22.45 14.08
N ALA A 27 39.76 -22.58 13.87
CA ALA A 27 39.22 -22.59 12.53
C ALA A 27 39.65 -21.23 11.96
N THR A 28 40.88 -21.18 11.47
CA THR A 28 41.25 -20.21 10.47
C THR A 28 40.38 -20.59 9.30
N SER A 29 39.15 -20.09 9.29
CA SER A 29 38.45 -19.77 8.07
C SER A 29 39.34 -18.73 7.41
N ALA A 30 40.43 -19.19 6.79
CA ALA A 30 41.06 -18.46 5.73
C ALA A 30 39.88 -18.08 4.84
N GLY A 31 39.65 -16.79 4.69
CA GLY A 31 38.58 -16.27 3.85
C GLY A 31 38.88 -16.61 2.40
N THR A 32 38.84 -17.89 2.06
CA THR A 32 38.47 -18.35 0.73
C THR A 32 37.14 -17.67 0.48
N ALA A 33 37.14 -16.75 -0.49
CA ALA A 33 35.94 -16.07 -0.96
C ALA A 33 34.78 -17.05 -0.89
N GLU A 34 33.76 -16.71 -0.08
CA GLU A 34 32.62 -17.60 0.08
C GLU A 34 32.09 -17.89 -1.33
N PRO A 35 31.89 -19.16 -1.71
CA PRO A 35 31.52 -19.48 -3.07
C PRO A 35 30.19 -18.77 -3.39
N ASP A 36 30.21 -17.94 -4.44
CA ASP A 36 29.01 -17.21 -4.89
C ASP A 36 27.90 -18.17 -5.36
N THR A 37 28.27 -19.41 -5.68
CA THR A 37 27.39 -20.49 -6.12
C THR A 37 27.50 -21.68 -5.18
N TYR A 38 26.37 -22.11 -4.63
CA TYR A 38 26.25 -23.37 -3.92
C TYR A 38 25.90 -24.48 -4.91
N PHE A 39 26.46 -25.66 -4.67
CA PHE A 39 26.16 -26.87 -5.43
C PHE A 39 25.59 -27.92 -4.48
N ALA A 40 24.56 -28.64 -4.91
CA ALA A 40 24.03 -29.78 -4.18
C ALA A 40 23.57 -30.88 -5.13
N CYS A 41 23.57 -32.10 -4.62
CA CYS A 41 22.97 -33.24 -5.27
C CYS A 41 21.61 -33.51 -4.63
N VAL A 42 20.58 -33.67 -5.45
CA VAL A 42 19.22 -34.02 -5.01
C VAL A 42 18.94 -35.44 -5.47
N ASN A 43 18.60 -36.34 -4.55
CA ASN A 43 18.15 -37.67 -4.92
C ASN A 43 16.73 -37.60 -5.52
N ASP A 44 16.56 -38.05 -6.76
CA ASP A 44 15.30 -37.86 -7.49
C ASP A 44 14.12 -38.68 -6.94
N LEU A 45 14.42 -39.78 -6.23
CA LEU A 45 13.39 -40.66 -5.65
C LEU A 45 12.91 -40.17 -4.29
N THR A 46 13.83 -39.68 -3.45
CA THR A 46 13.56 -39.32 -2.05
C THR A 46 13.49 -37.82 -1.79
N GLY A 47 14.01 -37.00 -2.72
CA GLY A 47 14.19 -35.56 -2.54
C GLY A 47 15.29 -35.18 -1.53
N ALA A 48 16.06 -36.15 -1.02
CA ALA A 48 17.16 -35.88 -0.10
C ALA A 48 18.24 -35.03 -0.78
N MET A 49 18.69 -33.96 -0.11
CA MET A 49 19.71 -33.05 -0.62
C MET A 49 21.03 -33.20 0.14
N ARG A 50 22.13 -33.15 -0.59
CA ARG A 50 23.50 -33.12 -0.05
C ARG A 50 24.29 -32.01 -0.73
N LEU A 51 24.77 -31.04 0.06
CA LEU A 51 25.68 -30.02 -0.44
C LEU A 51 27.00 -30.69 -0.84
N ILE A 52 27.56 -30.23 -1.96
CA ILE A 52 28.84 -30.71 -2.47
C ILE A 52 29.81 -29.56 -2.74
N ALA A 53 31.10 -29.87 -2.70
CA ALA A 53 32.19 -29.01 -3.10
C ALA A 53 32.88 -29.62 -4.35
N PRO A 54 32.47 -29.23 -5.57
CA PRO A 54 33.03 -29.79 -6.81
C PRO A 54 34.54 -29.55 -6.94
N ASP A 55 35.03 -28.44 -6.38
CA ASP A 55 36.44 -28.06 -6.28
C ASP A 55 37.27 -29.04 -5.43
N LEU A 56 36.63 -29.76 -4.52
CA LEU A 56 37.23 -30.85 -3.73
C LEU A 56 37.02 -32.23 -4.38
N GLY A 57 36.52 -32.28 -5.62
CA GLY A 57 36.27 -33.52 -6.35
C GLY A 57 35.01 -34.27 -5.92
N GLN A 58 34.09 -33.62 -5.18
CA GLN A 58 32.80 -34.23 -4.84
C GLN A 58 31.85 -34.16 -6.05
N THR A 59 31.15 -35.26 -6.33
CA THR A 59 30.18 -35.36 -7.43
C THR A 59 28.86 -35.95 -6.95
N CYS A 60 27.83 -35.90 -7.80
CA CYS A 60 26.57 -36.60 -7.60
C CYS A 60 26.68 -38.07 -8.02
N ASP A 61 25.86 -38.96 -7.44
CA ASP A 61 25.74 -40.33 -7.91
C ASP A 61 24.81 -40.39 -9.14
N GLU A 62 25.41 -40.49 -10.33
CA GLU A 62 24.69 -40.55 -11.62
C GLU A 62 24.14 -41.95 -11.94
N ARG A 63 24.34 -42.95 -11.07
CA ARG A 63 23.83 -44.31 -11.32
C ARG A 63 22.31 -44.31 -11.30
N VAL A 64 21.71 -44.88 -12.35
CA VAL A 64 20.26 -45.03 -12.47
C VAL A 64 19.69 -45.87 -11.31
N GLY A 65 18.58 -45.43 -10.72
CA GLY A 65 17.84 -46.16 -9.69
C GLY A 65 17.57 -45.34 -8.44
N ALA A 66 17.45 -46.02 -7.29
CA ALA A 66 17.11 -45.38 -6.00
C ALA A 66 18.18 -44.41 -5.48
N THR A 67 19.39 -44.44 -6.04
CA THR A 67 20.51 -43.57 -5.69
C THR A 67 20.79 -42.51 -6.75
N HIS A 68 19.95 -42.38 -7.79
CA HIS A 68 20.15 -41.37 -8.82
C HIS A 68 20.01 -39.97 -8.22
N GLU A 69 21.05 -39.16 -8.40
CA GLU A 69 21.16 -37.80 -7.92
C GLU A 69 21.28 -36.80 -9.08
N THR A 70 20.51 -35.71 -9.02
CA THR A 70 20.61 -34.58 -9.95
C THR A 70 21.42 -33.45 -9.33
N LEU A 71 22.42 -32.93 -10.05
CA LEU A 71 23.15 -31.73 -9.65
C LEU A 71 22.27 -30.49 -9.80
N ILE A 72 22.11 -29.74 -8.71
CA ILE A 72 21.51 -28.41 -8.70
C ILE A 72 22.54 -27.38 -8.24
N SER A 73 22.37 -26.15 -8.71
CA SER A 73 23.17 -25.01 -8.25
C SER A 73 22.30 -23.79 -8.06
N TRP A 74 22.68 -22.94 -7.11
CA TRP A 74 22.05 -21.65 -6.90
C TRP A 74 23.06 -20.63 -6.41
N SER A 75 22.87 -19.37 -6.76
CA SER A 75 23.70 -18.29 -6.27
C SER A 75 23.27 -17.82 -4.88
N ARG A 76 24.22 -17.34 -4.07
CA ARG A 76 23.93 -16.68 -2.79
C ARG A 76 23.37 -15.27 -2.96
N GLY A 77 23.67 -14.63 -4.09
CA GLY A 77 23.29 -13.25 -4.36
C GLY A 77 21.77 -13.05 -4.42
N PRO A 78 21.30 -11.80 -4.27
CA PRO A 78 19.93 -11.46 -4.62
C PRO A 78 19.62 -12.01 -6.02
N GLY A 79 18.47 -12.68 -6.16
CA GLY A 79 18.00 -13.06 -7.50
C GLY A 79 17.91 -11.83 -8.41
N PRO A 80 17.82 -12.03 -9.73
CA PRO A 80 17.59 -10.91 -10.64
C PRO A 80 16.36 -10.13 -10.16
N ALA A 81 16.41 -8.80 -10.26
CA ALA A 81 15.24 -7.99 -9.99
C ALA A 81 14.05 -8.52 -10.82
N GLY A 82 12.89 -8.68 -10.18
CA GLY A 82 11.69 -9.11 -10.89
C GLY A 82 11.33 -8.12 -12.00
N PRO A 83 10.55 -8.54 -13.01
CA PRO A 83 10.05 -7.61 -14.01
C PRO A 83 9.27 -6.47 -13.33
N PRO A 84 9.26 -5.24 -13.90
CA PRO A 84 8.37 -4.19 -13.42
C PRO A 84 6.94 -4.70 -13.31
N GLY A 85 6.24 -4.30 -12.24
CA GLY A 85 4.83 -4.61 -12.09
C GLY A 85 3.99 -4.04 -13.25
N PRO A 86 2.78 -4.56 -13.49
CA PRO A 86 1.88 -3.98 -14.48
C PRO A 86 1.59 -2.52 -14.14
N ALA A 87 1.32 -1.71 -15.16
CA ALA A 87 0.83 -0.35 -14.94
C ALA A 87 -0.44 -0.39 -14.07
N GLY A 88 -0.54 0.54 -13.11
CA GLY A 88 -1.74 0.66 -12.28
C GLY A 88 -2.99 0.96 -13.12
N PRO A 89 -4.19 0.69 -12.58
CA PRO A 89 -5.42 1.03 -13.27
C PRO A 89 -5.48 2.54 -13.53
N ARG A 90 -6.12 2.94 -14.63
CA ARG A 90 -6.42 4.35 -14.88
C ARG A 90 -7.22 4.89 -13.70
N GLY A 91 -6.83 6.08 -13.19
CA GLY A 91 -7.58 6.75 -12.13
C GLY A 91 -9.04 7.02 -12.53
N PRO A 92 -9.94 7.24 -11.55
CA PRO A 92 -11.33 7.57 -11.85
C PRO A 92 -11.40 8.82 -12.72
N ARG A 93 -12.41 8.89 -13.58
CA ARG A 93 -12.73 10.13 -14.30
C ARG A 93 -13.00 11.22 -13.26
N GLY A 94 -12.49 12.44 -13.49
CA GLY A 94 -12.82 13.59 -12.64
C GLY A 94 -14.33 13.82 -12.61
N HIS A 95 -14.83 14.39 -11.52
CA HIS A 95 -16.22 14.83 -11.45
C HIS A 95 -16.47 15.82 -12.59
N SER A 96 -17.58 15.68 -13.30
CA SER A 96 -18.06 16.76 -14.17
C SER A 96 -18.20 18.00 -13.29
N GLY A 97 -17.64 19.13 -13.71
CA GLY A 97 -17.89 20.38 -13.00
C GLY A 97 -19.38 20.69 -13.11
N ASP A 98 -20.06 20.79 -11.97
CA ASP A 98 -21.43 21.29 -11.96
C ASP A 98 -21.42 22.70 -12.56
N SER A 99 -22.27 22.94 -13.56
CA SER A 99 -22.46 24.27 -14.12
C SER A 99 -22.99 25.17 -13.01
N ILE A 100 -22.42 26.37 -12.88
CA ILE A 100 -22.91 27.36 -11.93
C ILE A 100 -24.08 28.06 -12.62
N ASP A 101 -25.31 27.66 -12.27
CA ASP A 101 -26.53 28.21 -12.86
C ASP A 101 -26.86 29.60 -12.28
N ASP A 102 -26.47 29.87 -11.04
CA ASP A 102 -26.60 31.19 -10.41
C ASP A 102 -25.24 31.70 -9.92
N ILE A 103 -24.91 32.96 -10.22
CA ILE A 103 -23.66 33.58 -9.74
C ILE A 103 -23.61 33.64 -8.20
N GLY A 104 -24.76 33.63 -7.54
CA GLY A 104 -24.93 33.51 -6.10
C GLY A 104 -24.45 32.18 -5.54
N ASP A 105 -24.39 31.11 -6.34
CA ASP A 105 -23.84 29.81 -5.92
C ASP A 105 -22.32 29.89 -5.70
N LEU A 106 -21.67 30.95 -6.21
CA LEU A 106 -20.28 31.27 -5.86
C LEU A 106 -20.14 31.71 -4.39
N ALA A 107 -21.19 32.24 -3.77
CA ALA A 107 -21.13 32.69 -2.38
C ALA A 107 -21.08 31.49 -1.43
N GLY A 108 -20.11 31.48 -0.52
CA GLY A 108 -19.93 30.40 0.45
C GLY A 108 -19.05 29.24 -0.04
N MET A 109 -18.70 29.18 -1.33
CA MET A 109 -17.70 28.22 -1.82
C MET A 109 -16.35 28.43 -1.14
N SER A 110 -15.65 27.33 -0.86
CA SER A 110 -14.33 27.39 -0.26
C SER A 110 -13.34 28.07 -1.21
N CYS A 111 -12.59 29.05 -0.70
CA CYS A 111 -11.50 29.70 -1.42
C CYS A 111 -10.20 29.61 -0.65
N THR A 112 -9.09 29.82 -1.34
CA THR A 112 -7.77 29.93 -0.74
C THR A 112 -7.12 31.23 -1.16
N SER A 113 -6.71 32.04 -0.18
CA SER A 113 -5.90 33.22 -0.39
C SER A 113 -4.53 32.99 0.22
N GLY A 114 -3.51 32.79 -0.61
CA GLY A 114 -2.19 32.35 -0.16
C GLY A 114 -2.25 30.97 0.52
N ARG A 115 -1.94 30.92 1.82
CA ARG A 115 -1.97 29.68 2.64
C ARG A 115 -3.22 29.52 3.50
N GLU A 116 -4.14 30.47 3.45
CA GLU A 116 -5.33 30.46 4.29
C GLU A 116 -6.55 29.98 3.51
N ARG A 117 -7.35 29.12 4.15
CA ARG A 117 -8.66 28.70 3.66
C ARG A 117 -9.73 29.67 4.15
N GLY A 118 -10.66 30.02 3.27
CA GLY A 118 -11.75 30.94 3.51
C GLY A 118 -12.99 30.58 2.70
N THR A 119 -13.97 31.48 2.70
CA THR A 119 -15.19 31.37 1.89
C THR A 119 -15.32 32.57 0.96
N VAL A 120 -15.73 32.34 -0.28
CA VAL A 120 -15.99 33.41 -1.24
C VAL A 120 -17.21 34.22 -0.78
N VAL A 121 -17.07 35.54 -0.78
CA VAL A 121 -18.15 36.50 -0.61
C VAL A 121 -18.32 37.24 -1.93
N LEU A 122 -19.52 37.16 -2.50
CA LEU A 122 -19.89 37.91 -3.68
C LEU A 122 -20.42 39.30 -3.27
N ARG A 123 -19.93 40.35 -3.93
CA ARG A 123 -20.49 41.70 -3.83
C ARG A 123 -20.86 42.18 -5.21
N ILE A 124 -22.12 42.58 -5.36
CA ILE A 124 -22.64 43.19 -6.59
C ILE A 124 -22.78 44.68 -6.30
N ALA A 125 -22.01 45.50 -7.00
CA ALA A 125 -22.13 46.96 -6.87
C ALA A 125 -23.48 47.42 -7.45
N PRO A 126 -24.17 48.38 -6.80
CA PRO A 126 -25.39 48.94 -7.35
C PRO A 126 -25.10 49.62 -8.69
N PRO A 127 -26.04 49.60 -9.64
CA PRO A 127 -25.81 50.02 -11.03
C PRO A 127 -25.38 51.48 -11.17
N GLU A 128 -25.72 52.32 -10.20
CA GLU A 128 -25.35 53.74 -10.14
C GLU A 128 -23.84 53.98 -9.99
N GLN A 129 -23.10 52.96 -9.53
CA GLN A 129 -21.65 53.02 -9.29
C GLN A 129 -20.84 52.27 -10.36
N GLY A 130 -21.52 51.84 -11.43
CA GLY A 130 -21.00 50.92 -12.43
C GLY A 130 -21.27 49.47 -12.02
N SER A 131 -21.82 48.69 -12.94
CA SER A 131 -22.11 47.27 -12.72
C SER A 131 -20.80 46.50 -12.53
N GLY A 132 -20.40 46.29 -11.28
CA GLY A 132 -19.20 45.57 -10.89
C GLY A 132 -19.53 44.38 -9.99
N ILE A 133 -18.92 43.23 -10.27
CA ILE A 133 -18.99 42.05 -9.42
C ILE A 133 -17.61 41.87 -8.78
N SER A 134 -17.57 41.82 -7.44
CA SER A 134 -16.35 41.59 -6.68
C SER A 134 -16.46 40.27 -5.91
N LEU A 135 -15.49 39.39 -6.12
CA LEU A 135 -15.32 38.12 -5.41
C LEU A 135 -14.24 38.30 -4.37
N ILE A 136 -14.59 38.20 -3.09
CA ILE A 136 -13.65 38.41 -1.98
C ILE A 136 -13.51 37.09 -1.22
N CYS A 137 -12.28 36.56 -1.15
CA CYS A 137 -12.02 35.39 -0.31
C CYS A 137 -11.90 35.82 1.16
N LYS A 138 -12.94 35.56 1.95
CA LYS A 138 -12.96 35.87 3.38
C LYS A 138 -12.25 34.76 4.15
N THR A 139 -11.01 35.02 4.56
CA THR A 139 -10.23 34.16 5.46
C THR A 139 -10.36 34.64 6.90
N ARG A 140 -9.82 33.89 7.86
CA ARG A 140 -9.82 34.31 9.28
C ARG A 140 -8.99 35.57 9.52
N SER A 141 -7.95 35.83 8.73
CA SER A 141 -7.11 37.02 8.86
C SER A 141 -7.70 38.26 8.17
N THR A 142 -8.59 38.09 7.19
CA THR A 142 -9.25 39.19 6.46
C THR A 142 -10.53 39.70 7.15
N ILE A 143 -10.67 39.51 8.46
CA ILE A 143 -11.61 40.30 9.27
C ILE A 143 -11.04 41.73 9.35
N ASP A 144 -11.09 42.45 8.24
CA ASP A 144 -10.65 43.82 8.14
C ASP A 144 -11.81 44.73 8.58
N TRP A 145 -11.54 45.39 9.70
CA TRP A 145 -12.34 46.21 10.61
C TRP A 145 -12.98 47.46 9.98
N ARG A 146 -13.05 47.57 8.65
CA ARG A 146 -13.62 48.74 7.94
C ARG A 146 -15.11 48.66 7.61
N THR A 147 -15.85 47.77 8.27
CA THR A 147 -17.30 48.02 8.48
C THR A 147 -17.50 48.96 9.67
N VAL A 148 -16.73 50.05 9.72
CA VAL A 148 -17.23 51.27 10.34
C VAL A 148 -18.15 51.85 9.29
N ALA A 149 -19.45 51.54 9.40
CA ALA A 149 -20.45 52.29 8.67
C ALA A 149 -20.13 53.79 8.87
N PRO A 150 -20.09 54.63 7.82
CA PRO A 150 -20.15 56.05 8.07
C PRO A 150 -21.41 56.27 8.91
N THR A 151 -21.24 56.69 10.16
CA THR A 151 -22.34 57.15 11.00
C THR A 151 -22.87 58.41 10.35
N THR A 152 -23.74 58.25 9.35
CA THR A 152 -24.68 59.28 8.95
C THR A 152 -25.52 59.54 10.20
N PRO A 153 -25.49 60.75 10.77
CA PRO A 153 -26.30 61.06 11.95
C PRO A 153 -27.75 60.75 11.65
N ALA A 154 -28.38 59.96 12.52
CA ALA A 154 -29.77 59.55 12.37
C ALA A 154 -30.66 60.79 12.22
N PRO A 155 -31.51 60.87 11.17
CA PRO A 155 -32.53 61.90 11.10
C PRO A 155 -33.49 61.76 12.30
N ALA A 156 -33.91 62.89 12.85
CA ALA A 156 -34.79 62.96 14.02
C ALA A 156 -36.07 62.12 13.83
N PRO A 157 -36.55 61.42 14.87
CA PRO A 157 -37.68 60.52 14.75
C PRO A 157 -38.96 61.27 14.40
N THR A 158 -39.56 60.95 13.25
CA THR A 158 -40.93 61.31 12.90
C THR A 158 -41.90 60.56 13.83
N PRO A 159 -42.90 61.21 14.44
CA PRO A 159 -43.85 60.55 15.34
C PRO A 159 -44.63 59.44 14.63
N THR A 160 -44.56 58.24 15.20
CA THR A 160 -45.25 57.03 14.73
C THR A 160 -46.74 57.06 15.11
N PRO A 161 -47.69 56.91 14.16
CA PRO A 161 -49.10 56.72 14.49
C PRO A 161 -49.37 55.34 15.11
N ALA A 162 -50.37 55.30 15.99
CA ALA A 162 -50.72 54.17 16.85
C ALA A 162 -51.07 52.87 16.10
N PRO A 163 -50.70 51.69 16.63
CA PRO A 163 -50.95 50.40 15.98
C PRO A 163 -52.41 49.94 16.12
N THR A 164 -53.05 49.68 14.98
CA THR A 164 -54.30 48.90 14.87
C THR A 164 -54.00 47.43 15.13
N THR A 165 -54.68 46.86 16.12
CA THR A 165 -54.56 45.46 16.56
C THR A 165 -55.20 44.53 15.53
N VAL A 166 -54.43 43.61 14.93
CA VAL A 166 -54.94 42.54 14.06
C VAL A 166 -55.00 41.23 14.86
N PRO A 167 -56.11 40.47 14.77
CA PRO A 167 -56.29 39.26 15.56
C PRO A 167 -55.43 38.08 15.06
N ARG A 168 -54.97 37.33 16.07
CA ARG A 168 -54.16 36.11 16.08
C ARG A 168 -54.88 34.96 15.36
N SER A 169 -54.35 34.51 14.23
CA SER A 169 -54.78 33.29 13.55
C SER A 169 -53.90 32.09 13.94
N SER A 170 -54.55 31.02 14.34
CA SER A 170 -54.01 29.78 14.91
C SER A 170 -53.51 28.78 13.84
N SER A 171 -52.44 28.07 14.24
CA SER A 171 -51.84 26.82 13.75
C SER A 171 -52.77 25.82 13.03
N PRO A 172 -52.25 24.94 12.14
CA PRO A 172 -51.80 23.62 12.64
C PRO A 172 -50.63 22.92 11.89
N ALA A 173 -49.94 22.09 12.69
CA ALA A 173 -49.41 20.74 12.42
C ALA A 173 -48.25 20.51 11.41
N GLU A 174 -47.10 20.10 11.99
CA GLU A 174 -46.06 19.27 11.39
C GLU A 174 -46.60 17.92 10.87
N PRO A 175 -45.93 17.36 9.84
CA PRO A 175 -45.69 15.93 9.85
C PRO A 175 -44.24 15.54 9.54
N GLY A 176 -43.67 14.73 10.42
CA GLY A 176 -43.04 13.47 10.02
C GLY A 176 -41.54 13.45 9.79
N PHE A 177 -40.79 13.19 10.86
CA PHE A 177 -39.45 12.62 10.80
C PHE A 177 -39.48 11.25 10.08
N GLY A 178 -38.83 11.17 8.91
CA GLY A 178 -38.53 9.93 8.22
C GLY A 178 -37.13 9.42 8.58
N SER A 179 -37.06 8.17 9.04
CA SER A 179 -35.85 7.47 9.49
C SER A 179 -34.76 7.34 8.41
N PRO A 180 -33.46 7.31 8.80
CA PRO A 180 -32.37 7.02 7.87
C PRO A 180 -32.35 5.54 7.51
N GLY A 181 -32.56 5.24 6.22
CA GLY A 181 -32.38 3.92 5.65
C GLY A 181 -30.92 3.49 5.69
N THR A 182 -30.67 2.32 6.29
CA THR A 182 -29.39 1.62 6.24
C THR A 182 -29.12 1.17 4.81
N SER A 183 -28.27 1.90 4.07
CA SER A 183 -27.73 1.43 2.79
C SER A 183 -26.85 0.20 3.02
N ALA A 184 -27.34 -0.96 2.58
CA ALA A 184 -26.52 -2.14 2.39
C ALA A 184 -25.41 -1.85 1.35
N PRO A 185 -24.19 -2.36 1.55
CA PRO A 185 -23.13 -2.24 0.56
C PRO A 185 -23.51 -2.99 -0.74
N PRO A 186 -23.13 -2.46 -1.92
CA PRO A 186 -23.43 -3.11 -3.19
C PRO A 186 -22.73 -4.48 -3.26
N HIS A 187 -23.51 -5.48 -3.64
CA HIS A 187 -23.02 -6.81 -3.97
C HIS A 187 -22.06 -6.70 -5.15
N VAL A 188 -20.78 -7.01 -4.92
CA VAL A 188 -19.79 -7.17 -5.99
C VAL A 188 -20.07 -8.51 -6.66
N PRO A 189 -20.42 -8.56 -7.95
CA PRO A 189 -20.53 -9.83 -8.66
C PRO A 189 -19.14 -10.46 -8.77
N ASP A 190 -19.07 -11.76 -8.46
CA ASP A 190 -17.90 -12.61 -8.68
C ASP A 190 -17.41 -12.45 -10.12
N LEU A 191 -16.19 -11.94 -10.26
CA LEU A 191 -15.50 -11.90 -11.54
C LEU A 191 -15.24 -13.34 -12.01
N PRO A 192 -15.55 -13.69 -13.26
CA PRO A 192 -15.21 -15.00 -13.80
C PRO A 192 -13.69 -15.23 -13.72
N PRO A 193 -13.25 -16.48 -13.51
CA PRO A 193 -11.84 -16.82 -13.43
C PRO A 193 -11.12 -16.34 -14.69
N GLN A 194 -10.12 -15.48 -14.49
CA GLN A 194 -9.25 -15.00 -15.58
C GLN A 194 -8.61 -16.24 -16.25
N PRO A 195 -8.71 -16.38 -17.59
CA PRO A 195 -8.03 -17.44 -18.30
C PRO A 195 -6.53 -17.34 -18.04
N GLY A 196 -5.94 -18.47 -17.64
CA GLY A 196 -4.55 -18.58 -17.21
C GLY A 196 -3.60 -17.87 -18.17
N SER A 197 -2.84 -16.93 -17.62
CA SER A 197 -1.68 -16.34 -18.28
C SER A 197 -0.69 -17.47 -18.58
N THR A 198 -0.66 -17.91 -19.83
CA THR A 198 0.43 -18.74 -20.35
C THR A 198 1.69 -17.89 -20.33
N GLN A 199 2.48 -18.07 -19.29
CA GLN A 199 3.79 -17.45 -19.15
C GLN A 199 4.65 -17.85 -20.36
N PRO A 200 5.23 -16.89 -21.11
CA PRO A 200 6.10 -17.22 -22.23
C PRO A 200 7.33 -17.96 -21.71
N THR A 201 7.51 -19.19 -22.17
CA THR A 201 8.72 -19.99 -22.00
C THR A 201 9.92 -19.19 -22.49
N SER A 202 10.85 -18.91 -21.58
CA SER A 202 12.10 -18.22 -21.87
C SER A 202 12.92 -19.04 -22.87
N PRO A 203 13.44 -18.44 -23.95
CA PRO A 203 14.32 -19.15 -24.88
C PRO A 203 15.64 -19.50 -24.19
N GLY A 204 15.99 -20.79 -24.19
CA GLY A 204 17.22 -21.30 -23.59
C GLY A 204 18.48 -20.69 -24.22
N PRO A 205 19.60 -20.68 -23.48
CA PRO A 205 20.86 -20.09 -23.93
C PRO A 205 21.39 -20.81 -25.18
N LEU A 206 21.72 -20.03 -26.20
CA LEU A 206 22.35 -20.52 -27.42
C LEU A 206 23.76 -21.05 -27.11
N PRO A 207 24.19 -22.17 -27.71
CA PRO A 207 25.54 -22.67 -27.53
C PRO A 207 26.54 -21.72 -28.19
N PHE A 208 27.49 -21.21 -27.40
CA PHE A 208 28.67 -20.55 -27.93
C PHE A 208 29.53 -21.60 -28.63
N GLY A 209 29.67 -21.43 -29.95
CA GLY A 209 30.59 -22.21 -30.78
C GLY A 209 32.04 -21.92 -30.44
N LEU A 210 32.83 -22.99 -30.55
CA LEU A 210 34.28 -23.12 -30.35
C LEU A 210 35.12 -22.10 -31.12
#